data_AF-A0A3B0VNZ6-F1
#
_entry.id   AF-A0A3B0VNZ6-F1
#
_cell.length_a   1.000
_cell.length_b   1.000
_cell.length_c   1.000
_cell.angle_alpha   90.00
_cell.angle_beta   90.00
_cell.angle_gamma   90.00
#
_symmetry.space_group_name_H-M   'P 1'
#
loop_
_entity.id
_entity.type
_entity.pdbx_description
1 polymer ?
#
loop_
_entity_poly.entity_id
_entity_poly.type
_entity_poly.pdbx_seq_one_letter_code
_entity_poly.pdbx_strand_id
1 'polypeptide(L)' 'MSPPFKTNSSEYNQHALFPSNVFTLLPENHECYVYQTLFEQIDTSELEKQYSHIGQNAYHPKLIVSLLIYAYSRGVYSS' A
#
# COMPACT_ATOMS: atom_id res chain seq x y z
N MET A 1 -1.06 19.44 15.85
CA MET A 1 -1.23 18.03 15.44
C MET A 1 -0.74 17.92 14.01
N SER A 2 0.12 16.96 13.69
CA SER A 2 0.42 16.68 12.27
C SER A 2 -0.84 16.14 11.60
N PRO A 3 -1.16 16.58 10.38
CA PRO A 3 -2.27 15.99 9.63
C PRO A 3 -2.00 14.50 9.39
N PRO A 4 -3.02 13.62 9.47
CA PRO A 4 -2.85 12.21 9.19
C PRO A 4 -2.60 11.97 7.70
N PHE A 5 -1.90 10.88 7.37
CA PHE A 5 -1.80 10.41 5.99
C PHE A 5 -3.17 10.02 5.43
N LYS A 6 -3.30 10.00 4.10
CA LYS A 6 -4.48 9.45 3.43
C LYS A 6 -4.67 7.99 3.83
N THR A 7 -5.87 7.67 4.28
CA THR A 7 -6.29 6.29 4.52
C THR A 7 -6.60 5.59 3.21
N ASN A 8 -6.61 4.26 3.24
CA ASN A 8 -7.09 3.46 2.12
C ASN A 8 -8.55 3.85 1.79
N SER A 9 -8.93 3.71 0.51
CA SER A 9 -10.33 3.92 0.10
C SER A 9 -11.23 2.97 0.90
N SER A 10 -12.42 3.45 1.27
CA SER A 10 -13.43 2.62 1.94
C SER A 10 -13.74 1.35 1.14
N GLU A 11 -13.68 1.44 -0.19
CA GLU A 11 -13.87 0.35 -1.14
C GLU A 11 -12.88 -0.80 -0.99
N TYR A 12 -11.64 -0.56 -0.53
CA TYR A 12 -10.65 -1.62 -0.33
C TYR A 12 -11.09 -2.64 0.73
N ASN A 13 -11.75 -2.15 1.79
CA ASN A 13 -12.24 -3.00 2.89
C ASN A 13 -13.72 -3.37 2.74
N GLN A 14 -14.45 -2.66 1.88
CA GLN A 14 -15.89 -2.82 1.75
C GLN A 14 -16.23 -3.97 0.81
N HIS A 15 -16.37 -5.15 1.41
CA HIS A 15 -16.88 -6.36 0.78
C HIS A 15 -18.35 -6.26 0.30
N ALA A 16 -19.07 -5.19 0.69
CA ALA A 16 -20.52 -5.14 0.65
C ALA A 16 -21.13 -4.31 -0.50
N LEU A 17 -20.39 -3.43 -1.17
CA LEU A 17 -20.93 -2.53 -2.20
C LEU A 17 -20.48 -2.84 -3.63
N PHE A 18 -19.51 -3.75 -3.81
CA PHE A 18 -19.12 -4.28 -5.11
C PHE A 18 -19.50 -5.77 -5.19
N PRO A 19 -20.06 -6.26 -6.30
CA PRO A 19 -20.55 -7.65 -6.40
C PRO A 19 -19.46 -8.72 -6.24
N SER A 20 -18.19 -8.34 -6.34
CA SER A 20 -17.04 -9.24 -6.24
C SER A 20 -15.89 -8.51 -5.59
N ASN A 21 -15.44 -9.01 -4.44
CA ASN A 21 -14.16 -8.64 -3.86
C ASN A 21 -13.06 -8.93 -4.90
N VAL A 22 -12.21 -7.95 -5.23
CA VAL A 22 -11.14 -8.14 -6.22
C VAL A 22 -10.19 -9.29 -5.87
N PHE A 23 -10.03 -9.60 -4.58
CA PHE A 23 -9.25 -10.74 -4.10
C PHE A 23 -9.90 -12.10 -4.44
N THR A 24 -11.21 -12.18 -4.69
CA THR A 24 -11.85 -13.42 -5.18
C THR A 24 -11.49 -13.73 -6.64
N LEU A 25 -10.92 -12.76 -7.36
CA LEU A 25 -10.43 -12.95 -8.72
C LEU A 25 -9.00 -13.53 -8.74
N LEU A 26 -8.31 -13.55 -7.60
CA LEU A 26 -6.94 -14.03 -7.49
C LEU A 26 -6.92 -15.49 -7.02
N PRO A 27 -6.06 -16.35 -7.60
CA PRO A 27 -5.80 -17.68 -7.08
C PRO A 27 -5.34 -17.64 -5.62
N GLU A 28 -5.66 -18.66 -4.82
CA GLU A 28 -5.24 -18.74 -3.40
C GLU A 28 -3.72 -18.68 -3.23
N ASN A 29 -2.96 -19.18 -4.21
CA ASN A 29 -1.50 -19.18 -4.22
C ASN A 29 -0.89 -17.96 -4.92
N HIS A 30 -1.66 -16.89 -5.13
CA HIS A 30 -1.16 -15.70 -5.78
C HIS A 30 -0.08 -15.00 -4.93
N GLU A 31 1.00 -14.55 -5.59
CA GLU A 31 2.18 -13.98 -4.92
C GLU A 31 1.87 -12.72 -4.10
N CYS A 32 0.79 -12.01 -4.40
CA CYS A 32 0.40 -10.78 -3.70
C CYS A 32 0.22 -10.99 -2.18
N TYR A 33 -0.23 -12.18 -1.76
CA TYR A 33 -0.43 -12.49 -0.34
C TYR A 33 0.90 -12.59 0.41
N VAL A 34 1.94 -13.10 -0.25
CA VAL A 34 3.31 -13.12 0.28
C VAL A 34 3.85 -11.71 0.39
N TYR A 35 3.69 -10.89 -0.66
CA TYR A 35 4.10 -9.49 -0.63
C TYR A 35 3.36 -8.69 0.45
N GLN A 36 2.05 -8.87 0.61
CA GLN A 36 1.27 -8.21 1.65
C GLN A 36 1.85 -8.51 3.04
N THR A 37 2.10 -9.80 3.33
CA THR A 37 2.68 -10.23 4.61
C THR A 37 4.08 -9.66 4.83
N LEU A 38 4.90 -9.60 3.78
CA LEU A 38 6.25 -9.04 3.83
C LEU A 38 6.22 -7.52 4.06
N PHE A 39 5.31 -6.81 3.41
CA PHE A 39 5.17 -5.36 3.52
C PHE A 39 4.67 -4.89 4.89
N GLU A 40 3.86 -5.70 5.58
CA GLU A 40 3.44 -5.41 6.95
C GLU A 40 4.64 -5.32 7.91
N GLN A 41 5.68 -6.11 7.66
CA GLN A 41 6.89 -6.20 8.48
C GLN A 41 7.92 -5.09 8.20
N ILE A 42 7.75 -4.32 7.12
CA ILE A 42 8.68 -3.24 6.79
C ILE A 42 8.46 -2.07 7.76
N ASP A 43 9.53 -1.68 8.45
CA ASP A 43 9.57 -0.46 9.25
C ASP A 43 9.88 0.75 8.36
N THR A 44 8.98 1.73 8.35
CA THR A 44 9.12 3.00 7.62
C THR A 44 9.22 4.21 8.53
N SER A 45 9.41 4.02 9.84
CA SER A 45 9.40 5.09 10.84
C SER A 45 10.41 6.22 10.52
N GLU A 46 11.61 5.86 10.06
CA GLU A 46 12.62 6.87 9.68
C GLU A 46 12.23 7.67 8.44
N LEU A 47 11.55 7.04 7.48
CA LEU A 47 11.06 7.71 6.28
C LEU A 47 9.90 8.65 6.64
N GLU A 48 8.97 8.21 7.49
CA GLU A 48 7.85 9.01 7.97
C GLU A 48 8.31 10.30 8.67
N LYS A 49 9.40 10.26 9.44
CA LYS A 49 9.99 11.44 10.10
C LYS A 49 10.51 12.50 9.10
N GLN A 50 10.86 12.09 7.88
CA GLN A 50 11.35 13.00 6.85
C GLN A 50 10.22 13.67 6.06
N TYR A 51 8.99 13.17 6.17
CA TYR A 51 7.85 13.79 5.49
C TYR A 51 7.50 15.13 6.13
N SER A 52 7.40 16.16 5.30
CA SER A 52 6.93 17.47 5.74
C SER A 52 5.45 17.41 6.08
N HIS A 53 5.07 17.99 7.22
CA HIS A 53 3.67 18.23 7.61
C HIS A 53 2.98 19.24 6.68
N ILE A 54 3.75 20.15 6.06
CA ILE A 54 3.25 21.11 5.09
C ILE A 54 3.04 20.37 3.76
N GLY A 55 1.79 20.31 3.30
CA GLY A 55 1.43 19.61 2.08
C GLY A 55 1.25 18.09 2.25
N GLN A 56 1.20 17.59 3.49
CA GLN A 56 1.03 16.17 3.81
C GLN A 56 -0.41 15.69 3.52
N ASN A 57 -0.76 15.61 2.24
CA ASN A 57 -2.00 15.02 1.71
C ASN A 57 -1.71 13.74 0.91
N ALA A 58 -0.62 13.05 1.23
CA ALA A 58 -0.15 11.84 0.55
C ALA A 58 -0.55 10.57 1.30
N TYR A 59 -0.42 9.43 0.63
CA TYR A 59 -0.53 8.11 1.26
C TYR A 59 0.65 7.83 2.18
N HIS A 60 0.47 6.86 3.07
CA HIS A 60 1.49 6.43 4.02
C HIS A 60 2.77 5.96 3.30
N PRO A 61 3.98 6.35 3.75
CA PRO A 61 5.24 5.99 3.08
C PRO A 61 5.41 4.48 2.90
N LYS A 62 5.00 3.67 3.89
CA LYS A 62 4.91 2.20 3.78
C LYS A 62 4.23 1.75 2.49
N LEU A 63 3.06 2.30 2.15
CA LEU A 63 2.31 1.91 0.95
C LEU A 63 3.10 2.25 -0.33
N ILE A 64 3.74 3.41 -0.37
CA ILE A 64 4.55 3.84 -1.53
C ILE A 64 5.75 2.91 -1.71
N VAL A 65 6.46 2.57 -0.63
CA VAL A 65 7.58 1.64 -0.65
C VAL A 65 7.14 0.25 -1.11
N SER A 66 6.01 -0.24 -0.61
CA SER A 66 5.40 -1.51 -1.06
C SER A 66 5.14 -1.53 -2.56
N LEU A 67 4.57 -0.46 -3.11
CA LEU A 67 4.32 -0.34 -4.55
C LEU A 67 5.62 -0.36 -5.37
N LEU A 68 6.65 0.36 -4.91
CA LEU A 68 7.95 0.38 -5.58
C LEU A 68 8.61 -1.00 -5.57
N ILE A 69 8.65 -1.68 -4.43
CA ILE A 69 9.24 -3.03 -4.33
C ILE A 69 8.49 -4.00 -5.23
N TYR A 70 7.14 -3.96 -5.21
CA TYR A 70 6.32 -4.84 -6.04
C TYR A 70 6.51 -4.57 -7.54
N ALA A 71 6.55 -3.31 -7.96
CA ALA A 71 6.79 -2.96 -9.36
C ALA A 71 8.16 -3.47 -9.83
N TYR A 72 9.21 -3.22 -9.04
CA TYR A 72 10.57 -3.63 -9.37
C TYR A 72 10.74 -5.16 -9.40
N SER A 73 10.07 -5.90 -8.51
CA SER A 73 10.11 -7.37 -8.55
C SER A 73 9.43 -7.95 -9.79
N ARG A 74 8.51 -7.19 -10.39
CA ARG A 74 7.81 -7.53 -11.64
C ARG A 74 8.47 -6.98 -12.90
N GLY A 75 9.64 -6.36 -12.77
CA GLY A 75 10.37 -5.76 -13.89
C GLY A 75 9.77 -4.45 -14.42
N VAL A 76 8.89 -3.81 -13.64
CA VAL A 76 8.33 -2.48 -13.93
C VAL A 76 9.21 -1.45 -13.23
N TYR A 77 9.99 -0.71 -14.01
CA TYR A 77 10.97 0.25 -13.52
C TYR A 77 10.55 1.68 -13.83
N SER A 78 10.94 2.63 -12.97
CA SER A 78 10.91 4.05 -13.34
C SER A 78 12.13 4.40 -14.19
N SER A 79 11.93 5.20 -15.23
CA SER A 79 12.98 5.72 -16.13
C SER A 79 13.90 6.75 -15.48
#